data_AF-A0A2H9L9J0-F1
#
_entry.id   AF-A0A2H9L9J0-F1
#
_cell.length_a   1.000
_cell.length_b   1.000
_cell.length_c   1.000
_cell.angle_alpha   90.00
_cell.angle_beta   90.00
_cell.angle_gamma   90.00
#
_symmetry.space_group_name_H-M   'P 1'
#
loop_
_entity.id
_entity.type
_entity.pdbx_description
1 polymer ?
#
loop_
_entity_poly.entity_id
_entity_poly.type
_entity_poly.pdbx_seq_one_letter_code
_entity_poly.pdbx_strand_id
1 'polypeptide(L)'
;MRVSPFAMAAFVLSLIGLGLAVGVQGEHRPLIIGATAAIALASFAVLLYTMPPIHTHGIRTEDFDTWVELGETAAGLRGMKSRDKQVAAQIVAADMNSLAINAGLLDSRLAFLYGKHGYDKLTKDKLHNEAKRLAKAVRKNAKNISKLENWSLENMSPMLEEFESCASGYDRIANKLHHYEGERPEIVKANLEPLRRTAEKLSANLRSGRSNLENYFKRAGKSRRA
;
A
#
# COMPACT_ATOMS: atom_id res chain seq x y z
N MET A 1 -13.30 4.98 -29.40
CA MET A 1 -14.36 5.96 -29.75
C MET A 1 -13.72 7.31 -29.99
N ARG A 2 -14.17 8.04 -31.01
CA ARG A 2 -13.55 9.29 -31.49
C ARG A 2 -14.20 10.48 -30.78
N VAL A 3 -13.40 11.43 -30.29
CA VAL A 3 -13.90 12.74 -29.85
C VAL A 3 -14.77 13.29 -30.97
N SER A 4 -15.99 13.75 -30.66
CA SER A 4 -16.91 14.25 -31.68
C SER A 4 -16.27 15.45 -32.39
N PRO A 5 -15.83 15.31 -33.66
CA PRO A 5 -15.16 16.41 -34.37
C PRO A 5 -16.10 17.60 -34.53
N PHE A 6 -17.41 17.35 -34.57
CA PHE A 6 -18.45 18.37 -34.60
C PHE A 6 -18.54 19.16 -33.30
N ALA A 7 -18.46 18.51 -32.13
CA ALA A 7 -18.49 19.20 -30.84
C ALA A 7 -17.23 20.05 -30.62
N MET A 8 -16.08 19.56 -31.08
CA MET A 8 -14.81 20.30 -31.01
C MET A 8 -14.81 21.51 -31.94
N ALA A 9 -15.26 21.34 -33.19
CA ALA A 9 -15.41 22.45 -34.14
C ALA A 9 -16.40 23.50 -33.63
N ALA A 10 -17.56 23.07 -33.10
CA ALA A 10 -18.57 23.97 -32.53
C ALA A 10 -18.02 24.77 -31.32
N PHE A 11 -17.24 24.13 -30.44
CA PHE A 11 -16.60 24.80 -29.31
C PHE A 11 -15.59 25.86 -29.78
N VAL A 12 -14.69 25.52 -30.71
CA VAL A 12 -13.69 26.46 -31.25
C VAL A 12 -14.36 27.63 -31.97
N LEU A 13 -15.36 27.37 -32.81
CA LEU A 13 -16.11 28.42 -33.50
C LEU A 13 -16.87 29.33 -32.54
N SER A 14 -17.40 28.79 -31.43
CA SER A 14 -18.08 29.59 -30.41
C SER A 14 -17.12 30.52 -29.66
N LEU A 15 -15.89 30.09 -29.38
CA LEU A 15 -14.85 30.93 -28.76
C LEU A 15 -14.37 32.03 -29.71
N ILE A 16 -14.22 31.72 -31.00
CA ILE A 16 -13.91 32.71 -32.04
C ILE A 16 -15.06 33.74 -32.13
N GLY A 17 -16.31 33.28 -32.14
CA GLY A 17 -17.49 34.14 -32.13
C GLY A 17 -17.55 35.06 -30.89
N LEU A 18 -17.20 34.54 -29.72
CA LEU A 18 -17.12 35.32 -28.48
C LEU A 18 -16.03 36.39 -28.56
N GLY A 19 -14.86 36.06 -29.12
CA GLY A 19 -13.76 37.01 -29.33
C GLY A 19 -14.10 38.11 -30.34
N LEU A 20 -14.79 37.77 -31.43
CA LEU A 20 -15.24 38.74 -32.42
C LEU A 20 -16.37 39.64 -31.88
N ALA A 21 -17.24 39.13 -31.01
CA ALA A 21 -18.32 39.90 -30.37
C ALA A 21 -17.81 41.03 -29.44
N VAL A 22 -16.53 41.01 -29.06
CA VAL A 22 -15.89 42.11 -28.31
C VAL A 22 -15.75 43.37 -29.18
N GLY A 23 -15.59 43.22 -30.50
CA GLY A 23 -15.41 44.34 -31.44
C GLY A 23 -16.69 44.83 -32.13
N VAL A 24 -17.82 44.13 -31.97
CA VAL A 24 -19.10 44.47 -32.63
C VAL A 24 -19.87 45.48 -31.79
N GLN A 25 -20.18 46.65 -32.36
CA GLN A 25 -21.09 47.64 -31.77
C GLN A 25 -22.48 47.53 -32.43
N GLY A 26 -23.54 47.46 -31.60
CA GLY A 26 -24.93 47.41 -32.06
C GLY A 26 -25.89 46.81 -31.01
N GLU A 27 -27.18 47.06 -31.17
CA GLU A 27 -28.25 46.66 -30.24
C GLU A 27 -28.37 45.14 -30.05
N HIS A 28 -27.88 44.33 -31.01
CA HIS A 28 -27.94 42.88 -30.95
C HIS A 28 -26.76 42.21 -30.20
N ARG A 29 -25.79 43.00 -29.71
CA ARG A 29 -24.61 42.50 -28.99
C ARG A 29 -24.92 41.55 -27.82
N PRO A 30 -25.84 41.85 -26.87
CA PRO A 30 -26.10 40.93 -25.75
C PRO A 30 -26.68 39.59 -26.21
N LEU A 31 -27.47 39.59 -27.30
CA LEU A 31 -28.05 38.38 -27.87
C LEU A 31 -26.99 37.48 -28.51
N ILE A 32 -26.04 38.07 -29.24
CA ILE A 32 -24.91 37.34 -29.87
C ILE A 32 -23.99 36.74 -28.81
N ILE A 33 -23.67 37.49 -27.75
CA ILE A 33 -22.86 37.01 -26.63
C ILE A 33 -23.59 35.87 -25.90
N GLY A 34 -24.89 36.01 -25.65
CA GLY A 34 -25.70 34.97 -25.00
C GLY A 34 -25.74 33.66 -25.80
N ALA A 35 -26.00 33.76 -27.11
CA ALA A 35 -26.05 32.61 -28.00
C ALA A 35 -24.69 31.88 -28.10
N THR A 36 -23.60 32.63 -28.28
CA THR A 36 -22.25 32.05 -28.38
C THR A 36 -21.79 31.42 -27.07
N ALA A 37 -22.09 32.03 -25.91
CA ALA A 37 -21.81 31.44 -24.60
C ALA A 37 -22.60 30.14 -24.36
N ALA A 38 -23.87 30.09 -24.75
CA ALA A 38 -24.70 28.89 -24.64
C ALA A 38 -24.16 27.75 -25.52
N ILE A 39 -23.74 28.05 -26.75
CA ILE A 39 -23.14 27.07 -27.67
C ILE A 39 -21.80 26.57 -27.11
N ALA A 40 -20.98 27.45 -26.54
CA ALA A 40 -19.72 27.07 -25.91
C ALA A 40 -19.95 26.10 -24.73
N LEU A 41 -20.90 26.41 -23.85
CA LEU A 41 -21.24 25.57 -22.70
C LEU A 41 -21.81 24.21 -23.12
N ALA A 42 -22.74 24.18 -24.08
CA ALA A 42 -23.32 22.94 -24.58
C ALA A 42 -22.27 22.07 -25.28
N SER A 43 -21.40 22.68 -26.09
CA SER A 43 -20.31 21.96 -26.78
C SER A 43 -19.28 21.44 -25.78
N PHE A 44 -18.96 22.22 -24.75
CA PHE A 44 -18.07 21.80 -23.67
C PHE A 44 -18.67 20.64 -22.86
N ALA A 45 -19.96 20.70 -22.54
CA ALA A 45 -20.65 19.61 -21.86
C ALA A 45 -20.66 18.31 -22.70
N VAL A 46 -20.88 18.41 -24.01
CA VAL A 46 -20.77 17.27 -24.94
C VAL A 46 -19.34 16.76 -25.03
N LEU A 47 -18.33 17.63 -25.04
CA LEU A 47 -16.92 17.23 -25.00
C LEU A 47 -16.60 16.50 -23.69
N LEU A 48 -17.07 16.97 -22.53
CA LEU A 48 -16.90 16.27 -21.25
C LEU A 48 -17.60 14.91 -21.24
N TYR A 49 -18.79 14.81 -21.84
CA TYR A 49 -19.58 13.58 -21.89
C TYR A 49 -19.02 12.56 -22.89
N THR A 50 -18.43 13.03 -23.99
CA THR A 50 -17.85 12.19 -25.06
C THR A 50 -16.35 11.97 -24.90
N MET A 51 -15.70 12.69 -23.99
CA MET A 51 -14.34 12.38 -23.58
C MET A 51 -14.35 10.97 -23.03
N PRO A 52 -13.52 10.06 -23.55
CA PRO A 52 -13.33 8.78 -22.89
C PRO A 52 -12.94 9.08 -21.44
N PRO A 53 -13.36 8.24 -20.46
CA PRO A 53 -12.73 8.27 -19.15
C PRO A 53 -11.23 8.26 -19.44
N ILE A 54 -10.48 9.20 -18.87
CA ILE A 54 -9.03 9.23 -19.06
C ILE A 54 -8.55 7.87 -18.55
N HIS A 55 -8.35 6.92 -19.46
CA HIS A 55 -7.65 5.69 -19.19
C HIS A 55 -6.20 6.16 -19.17
N THR A 56 -5.82 6.80 -18.07
CA THR A 56 -4.42 6.82 -17.69
C THR A 56 -4.04 5.36 -17.67
N HIS A 57 -3.36 4.90 -18.71
CA HIS A 57 -2.45 3.78 -18.55
C HIS A 57 -1.52 4.27 -17.46
N GLY A 58 -1.86 3.91 -16.23
CA GLY A 58 -1.26 4.43 -15.03
C GLY A 58 0.18 4.00 -15.05
N ILE A 59 1.06 4.86 -15.58
CA ILE A 59 2.46 4.79 -15.25
C ILE A 59 2.46 4.86 -13.73
N ARG A 60 2.76 3.72 -13.10
CA ARG A 60 2.88 3.64 -11.65
C ARG A 60 3.94 4.68 -11.28
N THR A 61 3.51 5.78 -10.67
CA THR A 61 4.44 6.82 -10.21
C THR A 61 5.33 6.33 -9.08
N GLU A 62 4.97 5.18 -8.48
CA GLU A 62 5.70 4.53 -7.41
C GLU A 62 5.86 3.05 -7.69
N ASP A 63 7.02 2.51 -7.34
CA ASP A 63 7.29 1.08 -7.41
C ASP A 63 6.64 0.38 -6.21
N PHE A 64 5.62 -0.44 -6.48
CA PHE A 64 4.92 -1.28 -5.50
C PHE A 64 5.47 -2.71 -5.43
N ASP A 65 6.41 -3.06 -6.30
CA ASP A 65 6.90 -4.43 -6.50
C ASP A 65 8.27 -4.66 -5.83
N THR A 66 9.04 -3.61 -5.59
CA THR A 66 10.32 -3.73 -4.88
C THR A 66 10.11 -3.92 -3.38
N TRP A 67 10.52 -5.07 -2.84
CA TRP A 67 10.47 -5.40 -1.41
C TRP A 67 11.80 -6.00 -0.97
N VAL A 68 12.12 -5.95 0.32
CA VAL A 68 13.26 -6.70 0.85
C VAL A 68 12.96 -8.18 0.71
N GLU A 69 13.81 -8.88 -0.04
CA GLU A 69 13.71 -10.33 -0.17
C GLU A 69 14.02 -11.00 1.15
N LEU A 70 12.99 -11.60 1.72
CA LEU A 70 13.07 -12.41 2.93
C LEU A 70 12.76 -13.85 2.56
N GLY A 71 13.74 -14.72 2.84
CA GLY A 71 13.51 -16.14 2.95
C GLY A 71 12.74 -16.47 4.23
N GLU A 72 12.80 -17.73 4.63
CA GLU A 72 12.13 -18.17 5.86
C GLU A 72 12.80 -17.56 7.10
N THR A 73 12.02 -16.75 7.83
CA THR A 73 12.51 -15.99 8.99
C THR A 73 13.02 -16.92 10.10
N ALA A 74 14.23 -16.63 10.59
CA ALA A 74 14.94 -17.35 11.62
C ALA A 74 15.21 -18.84 11.29
N ALA A 75 15.19 -19.23 10.01
CA ALA A 75 15.49 -20.61 9.60
C ALA A 75 16.91 -21.04 9.99
N GLY A 76 17.85 -20.10 10.06
CA GLY A 76 19.22 -20.34 10.53
C GLY A 76 19.30 -20.96 11.93
N LEU A 77 18.26 -20.83 12.76
CA LEU A 77 18.21 -21.42 14.10
C LEU A 77 18.09 -22.95 14.11
N ARG A 78 17.67 -23.59 12.99
CA ARG A 78 17.32 -25.02 12.94
C ARG A 78 18.47 -25.96 13.28
N GLY A 79 19.71 -25.55 13.04
CA GLY A 79 20.93 -26.32 13.37
C GLY A 79 21.73 -25.78 14.55
N MET A 80 21.30 -24.69 15.19
CA MET A 80 22.12 -24.02 16.21
C MET A 80 22.10 -24.73 17.56
N LYS A 81 23.25 -24.79 18.22
CA LYS A 81 23.38 -25.33 19.58
C LYS A 81 23.00 -24.25 20.60
N SER A 82 22.56 -24.69 21.77
CA SER A 82 22.14 -23.81 22.88
C SER A 82 23.23 -22.85 23.37
N ARG A 83 24.50 -23.15 23.11
CA ARG A 83 25.65 -22.33 23.51
C ARG A 83 25.89 -21.14 22.58
N ASP A 84 25.35 -21.19 21.36
CA ASP A 84 25.56 -20.18 20.32
C ASP A 84 24.50 -19.06 20.38
N LYS A 85 24.07 -18.68 21.60
CA LYS A 85 22.96 -17.74 21.81
C LYS A 85 23.20 -16.38 21.18
N GLN A 86 24.45 -15.90 21.20
CA GLN A 86 24.80 -14.61 20.63
C GLN A 86 24.68 -14.60 19.10
N VAL A 87 25.12 -15.68 18.45
CA VAL A 87 24.96 -15.84 16.99
C VAL A 87 23.49 -16.00 16.62
N ALA A 88 22.74 -16.78 17.41
CA ALA A 88 21.29 -16.93 17.23
C ALA A 88 20.58 -15.58 17.34
N ALA A 89 21.00 -14.74 18.30
CA ALA A 89 20.48 -13.41 18.48
C ALA A 89 20.74 -12.49 17.28
N GLN A 90 21.94 -12.54 16.72
CA GLN A 90 22.32 -11.75 15.55
C GLN A 90 21.50 -12.15 14.31
N ILE A 91 21.33 -13.45 14.06
CA ILE A 91 20.54 -13.96 12.93
C ILE A 91 19.09 -13.45 13.04
N VAL A 92 18.48 -13.64 14.20
CA VAL A 92 17.09 -13.25 14.42
C VAL A 92 16.96 -11.72 14.36
N ALA A 93 17.90 -10.96 14.91
CA ALA A 93 17.88 -9.50 14.84
C ALA A 93 17.94 -9.00 13.38
N ALA A 94 18.79 -9.61 12.55
CA ALA A 94 18.89 -9.28 11.13
C ALA A 94 17.60 -9.58 10.36
N ASP A 95 17.02 -10.77 10.57
CA ASP A 95 15.76 -11.17 9.94
C ASP A 95 14.60 -10.26 10.39
N MET A 96 14.52 -9.95 11.69
CA MET A 96 13.47 -9.09 12.25
C MET A 96 13.63 -7.63 11.80
N ASN A 97 14.86 -7.16 11.60
CA ASN A 97 15.09 -5.84 11.03
C ASN A 97 14.61 -5.77 9.58
N SER A 98 14.86 -6.81 8.78
CA SER A 98 14.36 -6.92 7.42
C SER A 98 12.82 -6.96 7.38
N LEU A 99 12.17 -7.66 8.31
CA LEU A 99 10.71 -7.62 8.46
C LEU A 99 10.21 -6.23 8.84
N ALA A 100 10.91 -5.53 9.74
CA ALA A 100 10.57 -4.16 10.11
C ALA A 100 10.69 -3.16 8.94
N ILE A 101 11.63 -3.40 8.01
CA ILE A 101 11.76 -2.61 6.78
C ILE A 101 10.54 -2.86 5.89
N ASN A 102 10.21 -4.12 5.58
CA ASN A 102 9.05 -4.46 4.75
C ASN A 102 7.73 -3.97 5.35
N ALA A 103 7.57 -4.10 6.66
CA ALA A 103 6.44 -3.54 7.39
C ALA A 103 6.32 -2.02 7.23
N GLY A 104 7.44 -1.31 7.29
CA GLY A 104 7.49 0.14 7.06
C GLY A 104 7.19 0.53 5.60
N LEU A 105 7.67 -0.25 4.63
CA LEU A 105 7.34 -0.04 3.22
C LEU A 105 5.84 -0.24 2.95
N LEU A 106 5.22 -1.25 3.57
CA LEU A 106 3.78 -1.51 3.45
C LEU A 106 2.96 -0.34 4.02
N ASP A 107 3.35 0.18 5.19
CA ASP A 107 2.76 1.40 5.77
C ASP A 107 2.88 2.59 4.82
N SER A 108 4.10 2.89 4.35
CA SER A 108 4.37 4.02 3.46
C SER A 108 3.54 3.95 2.17
N ARG A 109 3.48 2.78 1.54
CA ARG A 109 2.73 2.58 0.29
C ARG A 109 1.22 2.64 0.50
N LEU A 110 0.71 2.11 1.60
CA LEU A 110 -0.72 2.27 1.95
C LEU A 110 -1.06 3.73 2.26
N ALA A 111 -0.14 4.47 2.90
CA ALA A 111 -0.29 5.90 3.14
C ALA A 111 -0.25 6.70 1.83
N PHE A 112 0.56 6.31 0.85
CA PHE A 112 0.57 6.97 -0.47
C PHE A 112 -0.75 6.81 -1.24
N LEU A 113 -1.47 5.70 -1.02
CA LEU A 113 -2.81 5.50 -1.60
C LEU A 113 -3.92 6.25 -0.84
N TYR A 114 -3.62 6.80 0.34
CA TYR A 114 -4.59 7.53 1.14
C TYR A 114 -5.09 8.79 0.43
N GLY A 115 -6.41 8.95 0.35
CA GLY A 115 -7.06 10.09 -0.30
C GLY A 115 -6.95 10.12 -1.82
N LYS A 116 -6.38 9.08 -2.45
CA LYS A 116 -6.32 8.97 -3.91
C LYS A 116 -7.63 8.41 -4.46
N HIS A 117 -8.04 8.99 -5.59
CA HIS A 117 -9.24 8.53 -6.31
C HIS A 117 -9.13 7.03 -6.64
N GLY A 118 -10.21 6.29 -6.35
CA GLY A 118 -10.26 4.82 -6.50
C GLY A 118 -9.88 4.04 -5.23
N TYR A 119 -9.27 4.70 -4.24
CA TYR A 119 -8.82 4.12 -2.97
C TYR A 119 -9.60 4.64 -1.74
N ASP A 120 -10.78 5.24 -1.96
CA ASP A 120 -11.57 5.87 -0.90
C ASP A 120 -11.97 4.89 0.22
N LYS A 121 -12.23 3.62 -0.13
CA LYS A 121 -12.58 2.58 0.84
C LYS A 121 -11.41 2.24 1.76
N LEU A 122 -10.17 2.18 1.24
CA LEU A 122 -8.96 2.02 2.05
C LEU A 122 -8.75 3.19 3.02
N THR A 123 -9.04 4.38 2.53
CA THR A 123 -8.95 5.64 3.30
C THR A 123 -9.94 5.61 4.46
N LYS A 124 -11.20 5.24 4.18
CA LYS A 124 -12.27 5.11 5.19
C LYS A 124 -11.95 4.04 6.24
N ASP A 125 -11.43 2.90 5.81
CA ASP A 125 -11.12 1.77 6.69
C ASP A 125 -9.77 1.95 7.43
N LYS A 126 -9.12 3.12 7.23
CA LYS A 126 -7.90 3.56 7.94
C LYS A 126 -6.79 2.51 7.88
N LEU A 127 -6.65 1.82 6.75
CA LEU A 127 -5.74 0.68 6.63
C LEU A 127 -4.27 1.07 6.85
N HIS A 128 -3.88 2.26 6.41
CA HIS A 128 -2.56 2.84 6.67
C HIS A 128 -2.30 3.01 8.18
N ASN A 129 -3.29 3.39 9.00
CA ASN A 129 -3.10 3.52 10.44
C ASN A 129 -2.87 2.16 11.11
N GLU A 130 -3.57 1.12 10.65
CA GLU A 130 -3.33 -0.24 11.11
C GLU A 130 -1.93 -0.70 10.73
N ALA A 131 -1.52 -0.51 9.47
CA ALA A 131 -0.18 -0.84 8.98
C ALA A 131 0.93 -0.10 9.75
N LYS A 132 0.78 1.21 9.98
CA LYS A 132 1.69 2.04 10.77
C LYS A 132 1.87 1.53 12.18
N ARG A 133 0.77 1.15 12.84
CA ARG A 133 0.80 0.60 14.21
C ARG A 133 1.57 -0.72 14.23
N LEU A 134 1.28 -1.63 13.31
CA LEU A 134 1.96 -2.92 13.20
C LEU A 134 3.45 -2.74 12.87
N ALA A 135 3.79 -1.85 11.94
CA ALA A 135 5.19 -1.57 11.60
C ALA A 135 5.99 -1.02 12.79
N LYS A 136 5.37 -0.17 13.60
CA LYS A 136 5.98 0.29 14.87
C LYS A 136 6.20 -0.86 15.85
N ALA A 137 5.25 -1.78 15.98
CA ALA A 137 5.37 -2.95 16.86
C ALA A 137 6.48 -3.91 16.40
N VAL A 138 6.52 -4.26 15.11
CA VAL A 138 7.59 -5.10 14.52
C VAL A 138 8.96 -4.44 14.72
N ARG A 139 9.08 -3.14 14.45
CA ARG A 139 10.33 -2.40 14.65
C ARG A 139 10.75 -2.35 16.12
N LYS A 140 9.80 -2.20 17.04
CA LYS A 140 10.07 -2.24 18.49
C LYS A 140 10.61 -3.62 18.88
N ASN A 141 9.99 -4.70 18.41
CA ASN A 141 10.46 -6.06 18.70
C ASN A 141 11.84 -6.33 18.12
N ALA A 142 12.10 -5.95 16.86
CA ALA A 142 13.42 -6.07 16.25
C ALA A 142 14.52 -5.37 17.08
N LYS A 143 14.23 -4.17 17.61
CA LYS A 143 15.13 -3.43 18.51
C LYS A 143 15.31 -4.08 19.89
N ASN A 144 14.28 -4.73 20.40
CA ASN A 144 14.35 -5.40 21.70
C ASN A 144 15.20 -6.68 21.61
N ILE A 145 15.11 -7.42 20.51
CA ILE A 145 15.90 -8.63 20.24
C ILE A 145 17.40 -8.34 20.29
N SER A 146 17.83 -7.25 19.66
CA SER A 146 19.24 -6.86 19.64
C SER A 146 19.77 -6.34 20.98
N LYS A 147 18.88 -5.91 21.89
CA LYS A 147 19.24 -5.40 23.22
C LYS A 147 19.09 -6.42 24.33
N LEU A 148 18.49 -7.58 24.05
CA LEU A 148 18.20 -8.56 25.08
C LEU A 148 19.51 -9.24 25.54
N GLU A 149 19.97 -8.91 26.75
CA GLU A 149 21.19 -9.48 27.31
C GLU A 149 21.02 -10.95 27.71
N ASN A 150 19.83 -11.33 28.20
CA ASN A 150 19.51 -12.70 28.59
C ASN A 150 18.47 -13.33 27.66
N TRP A 151 18.97 -14.09 26.69
CA TRP A 151 18.17 -14.91 25.77
C TRP A 151 17.65 -16.18 26.46
N SER A 152 16.49 -16.04 27.11
CA SER A 152 15.68 -17.11 27.68
C SER A 152 14.27 -17.12 27.08
N LEU A 153 13.57 -18.26 27.17
CA LEU A 153 12.20 -18.37 26.68
C LEU A 153 11.25 -17.43 27.43
N GLU A 154 11.41 -17.32 28.75
CA GLU A 154 10.61 -16.46 29.62
C GLU A 154 10.69 -15.00 29.18
N ASN A 155 11.90 -14.50 28.93
CA ASN A 155 12.11 -13.12 28.48
C ASN A 155 11.60 -12.87 27.05
N MET A 156 11.57 -13.91 26.21
CA MET A 156 11.13 -13.82 24.81
C MET A 156 9.62 -14.05 24.65
N SER A 157 8.94 -14.67 25.62
CA SER A 157 7.51 -15.02 25.53
C SER A 157 6.61 -13.83 25.17
N PRO A 158 6.72 -12.66 25.84
CA PRO A 158 5.88 -11.51 25.50
C PRO A 158 6.08 -11.03 24.05
N MET A 159 7.30 -11.20 23.53
CA MET A 159 7.62 -10.81 22.16
C MET A 159 7.09 -11.81 21.12
N LEU A 160 7.12 -13.10 21.45
CA LEU A 160 6.54 -14.16 20.61
C LEU A 160 5.01 -14.01 20.49
N GLU A 161 4.34 -13.58 21.57
CA GLU A 161 2.93 -13.22 21.55
C GLU A 161 2.67 -11.99 20.68
N GLU A 162 3.49 -10.95 20.83
CA GLU A 162 3.40 -9.74 19.99
C GLU A 162 3.63 -10.06 18.50
N PHE A 163 4.48 -11.04 18.16
CA PHE A 163 4.64 -11.51 16.78
C PHE A 163 3.37 -12.12 16.21
N GLU A 164 2.63 -12.92 16.99
CA GLU A 164 1.36 -13.49 16.53
C GLU A 164 0.27 -12.43 16.41
N SER A 165 0.22 -11.48 17.36
CA SER A 165 -0.65 -10.32 17.28
C SER A 165 -0.37 -9.50 16.01
N CYS A 166 0.90 -9.29 15.69
CA CYS A 166 1.32 -8.62 14.46
C CYS A 166 0.95 -9.42 13.21
N ALA A 167 1.21 -10.72 13.19
CA ALA A 167 0.89 -11.61 12.07
C ALA A 167 -0.62 -11.59 11.77
N SER A 168 -1.43 -11.77 12.80
CA SER A 168 -2.90 -11.66 12.72
C SER A 168 -3.34 -10.29 12.23
N GLY A 169 -2.62 -9.22 12.57
CA GLY A 169 -2.86 -7.88 12.04
C GLY A 169 -2.58 -7.77 10.54
N TYR A 170 -1.49 -8.35 10.06
CA TYR A 170 -1.18 -8.38 8.64
C TYR A 170 -2.14 -9.27 7.84
N ASP A 171 -2.64 -10.37 8.40
CA ASP A 171 -3.72 -11.16 7.78
C ASP A 171 -4.99 -10.33 7.57
N ARG A 172 -5.38 -9.52 8.57
CA ARG A 172 -6.53 -8.62 8.43
C ARG A 172 -6.31 -7.59 7.33
N ILE A 173 -5.11 -7.04 7.21
CA ILE A 173 -4.76 -6.11 6.13
C ILE A 173 -4.87 -6.83 4.77
N ALA A 174 -4.29 -8.02 4.64
CA ALA A 174 -4.35 -8.82 3.42
C ALA A 174 -5.79 -9.13 3.01
N ASN A 175 -6.63 -9.59 3.95
CA ASN A 175 -8.03 -9.91 3.69
C ASN A 175 -8.82 -8.67 3.22
N LYS A 176 -8.61 -7.52 3.88
CA LYS A 176 -9.23 -6.26 3.44
C LYS A 176 -8.79 -5.90 2.02
N LEU A 177 -7.48 -5.97 1.72
CA LEU A 177 -6.95 -5.72 0.38
C LEU A 177 -7.56 -6.66 -0.67
N HIS A 178 -7.69 -7.94 -0.35
CA HIS A 178 -8.34 -8.93 -1.21
C HIS A 178 -9.79 -8.58 -1.51
N HIS A 179 -10.57 -8.19 -0.49
CA HIS A 179 -11.95 -7.75 -0.68
C HIS A 179 -12.05 -6.51 -1.58
N TYR A 180 -11.11 -5.57 -1.50
CA TYR A 180 -11.11 -4.40 -2.38
C TYR A 180 -10.68 -4.73 -3.82
N GLU A 181 -9.78 -5.68 -4.01
CA GLU A 181 -9.40 -6.15 -5.36
C GLU A 181 -10.63 -6.63 -6.13
N GLY A 182 -11.53 -7.40 -5.51
CA GLY A 182 -12.73 -7.94 -6.15
C GLY A 182 -13.72 -6.89 -6.68
N GLU A 183 -13.73 -5.69 -6.12
CA GLU A 183 -14.74 -4.64 -6.39
C GLU A 183 -14.23 -3.48 -7.28
N ARG A 184 -13.03 -3.61 -7.86
CA ARG A 184 -12.32 -2.46 -8.47
C ARG A 184 -11.74 -2.73 -9.87
N PRO A 185 -11.50 -1.66 -10.66
CA PRO A 185 -10.85 -1.75 -11.97
C PRO A 185 -9.44 -2.33 -11.90
N GLU A 186 -8.95 -2.90 -13.00
CA GLU A 186 -7.64 -3.55 -13.10
C GLU A 186 -6.46 -2.66 -12.70
N ILE A 187 -6.53 -1.36 -13.01
CA ILE A 187 -5.49 -0.39 -12.65
C ILE A 187 -5.32 -0.29 -11.12
N VAL A 188 -6.42 -0.36 -10.38
CA VAL A 188 -6.39 -0.36 -8.91
C VAL A 188 -5.86 -1.69 -8.41
N LYS A 189 -6.32 -2.81 -8.98
CA LYS A 189 -5.86 -4.17 -8.64
C LYS A 189 -4.34 -4.30 -8.76
N ALA A 190 -3.76 -3.73 -9.82
CA ALA A 190 -2.32 -3.76 -10.07
C ALA A 190 -1.51 -3.22 -8.87
N ASN A 191 -2.00 -2.18 -8.18
CA ASN A 191 -1.31 -1.63 -7.01
C ASN A 191 -1.68 -2.35 -5.71
N LEU A 192 -2.87 -2.96 -5.61
CA LEU A 192 -3.32 -3.66 -4.41
C LEU A 192 -2.69 -5.05 -4.26
N GLU A 193 -2.51 -5.77 -5.37
CA GLU A 193 -2.00 -7.14 -5.35
C GLU A 193 -0.59 -7.25 -4.72
N PRO A 194 0.40 -6.39 -5.07
CA PRO A 194 1.70 -6.40 -4.40
C PRO A 194 1.62 -6.09 -2.91
N LEU A 195 0.69 -5.21 -2.49
CA LEU A 195 0.47 -4.86 -1.09
C LEU A 195 -0.15 -6.03 -0.32
N ARG A 196 -1.13 -6.72 -0.91
CA ARG A 196 -1.77 -7.90 -0.34
C ARG A 196 -0.74 -9.01 -0.15
N ARG A 197 -0.02 -9.38 -1.22
CA ARG A 197 1.02 -10.42 -1.17
C ARG A 197 2.08 -10.13 -0.11
N THR A 198 2.46 -8.86 0.03
CA THR A 198 3.42 -8.46 1.07
C THR A 198 2.83 -8.61 2.46
N ALA A 199 1.58 -8.21 2.70
CA ALA A 199 0.92 -8.40 3.98
C ALA A 199 0.84 -9.90 4.36
N GLU A 200 0.47 -10.77 3.41
CA GLU A 200 0.47 -12.22 3.59
C GLU A 200 1.88 -12.75 3.92
N LYS A 201 2.89 -12.29 3.19
CA LYS A 201 4.28 -12.70 3.42
C LYS A 201 4.80 -12.22 4.78
N LEU A 202 4.47 -11.01 5.22
CA LEU A 202 4.80 -10.50 6.55
C LEU A 202 4.18 -11.35 7.65
N SER A 203 2.89 -11.69 7.50
CA SER A 203 2.18 -12.57 8.41
C SER A 203 2.84 -13.95 8.52
N ALA A 204 3.08 -14.60 7.39
CA ALA A 204 3.72 -15.92 7.32
C ALA A 204 5.14 -15.89 7.93
N ASN A 205 5.92 -14.87 7.63
CA ASN A 205 7.29 -14.72 8.14
C ASN A 205 7.33 -14.46 9.65
N LEU A 206 6.41 -13.67 10.20
CA LEU A 206 6.30 -13.48 11.64
C LEU A 206 5.99 -14.79 12.37
N ARG A 207 5.05 -15.59 11.84
CA ARG A 207 4.73 -16.91 12.42
C ARG A 207 5.88 -17.90 12.29
N SER A 208 6.57 -17.91 11.15
CA SER A 208 7.77 -18.72 10.95
C SER A 208 8.87 -18.34 11.94
N GLY A 209 9.16 -17.03 12.08
CA GLY A 209 10.12 -16.52 13.05
C GLY A 209 9.79 -16.94 14.47
N ARG A 210 8.51 -16.79 14.87
CA ARG A 210 8.00 -17.27 16.16
C ARG A 210 8.24 -18.77 16.36
N SER A 211 7.81 -19.60 15.41
CA SER A 211 7.95 -21.06 15.50
C SER A 211 9.42 -21.50 15.58
N ASN A 212 10.29 -20.91 14.76
CA ASN A 212 11.72 -21.22 14.76
C ASN A 212 12.39 -20.83 16.09
N LEU A 213 12.01 -19.69 16.68
CA LEU A 213 12.46 -19.27 18.01
C LEU A 213 11.97 -20.21 19.12
N GLU A 214 10.69 -20.54 19.15
CA GLU A 214 10.14 -21.48 20.13
C GLU A 214 10.85 -22.84 20.06
N ASN A 215 11.07 -23.35 18.84
CA ASN A 215 11.77 -24.61 18.63
C ASN A 215 13.24 -24.55 19.07
N TYR A 216 13.92 -23.43 18.82
CA TYR A 216 15.28 -23.19 19.32
C TYR A 216 15.34 -23.29 20.86
N PHE A 217 14.43 -22.60 21.56
CA PHE A 217 14.40 -22.63 23.02
C PHE A 217 14.00 -24.00 23.58
N LYS A 218 13.06 -24.71 22.95
CA LYS A 218 12.70 -26.09 23.32
C LYS A 218 13.91 -27.03 23.23
N ARG A 219 14.71 -26.93 22.16
CA ARG A 219 15.96 -27.71 22.01
C ARG A 219 17.01 -27.30 23.05
N ALA A 220 17.17 -26.00 23.29
CA ALA A 220 18.10 -25.46 24.27
C ALA A 220 17.79 -25.94 25.70
N GLY A 221 16.52 -25.99 26.09
CA GLY A 221 16.08 -26.50 27.39
C GLY A 221 16.33 -28.00 27.59
N LYS A 222 16.19 -28.81 26.53
CA LYS A 222 16.48 -30.26 26.57
C LYS A 222 17.97 -30.55 26.75
N SER A 223 18.85 -29.77 26.12
CA SER A 223 20.31 -29.91 26.23
C SER A 223 20.87 -29.60 27.62
N ARG A 224 20.07 -29.01 28.53
CA ARG A 224 20.49 -28.67 29.90
C ARG A 224 20.19 -29.78 30.92
N ARG A 225 19.45 -30.82 30.51
CA ARG A 225 19.03 -31.97 31.34
C ARG A 225 19.78 -33.27 31.00
N ALA A 226 20.60 -33.26 29.95
CA ALA A 226 21.47 -34.36 29.55
C ALA A 226 22.92 -33.96 29.85
#